data_AF-A0A0A9W5F8-F1
#
_entry.id   AF-A0A0A9W5F8-F1
#
_cell.length_a   1.000
_cell.length_b   1.000
_cell.length_c   1.000
_cell.angle_alpha   90.00
_cell.angle_beta   90.00
_cell.angle_gamma   90.00
#
_symmetry.space_group_name_H-M   'P 1'
#
loop_
_entity.id
_entity.type
_entity.pdbx_description
1 polymer ?
#
loop_
_entity_poly.entity_id
_entity_poly.type
_entity_poly.pdbx_seq_one_letter_code
_entity_poly.pdbx_strand_id
1 'polypeptide(L)'
;LLSEIQLGDNKPSQLLREMRSLAGTQVKDDFLRTLFLQHLPANVRVILASSSDTLDKMGTMADKILEISPQHYSVNDVSRSGSVTPSTNHPITASAHPVDRISRLEAQIAQIA
;
A
#
# COMPACT_ATOMS: atom_id res chain seq x y z
N LEU A 1 -9.50 12.95 8.72
CA LEU A 1 -8.58 13.80 9.50
C LEU A 1 -7.15 13.26 9.48
N LEU A 2 -6.73 12.29 10.32
CA LEU A 2 -5.32 11.83 10.30
C LEU A 2 -4.96 10.97 9.07
N SER A 3 -5.90 10.19 8.54
CA SER A 3 -5.69 9.33 7.37
C SER A 3 -5.70 10.08 6.03
N GLU A 4 -6.04 11.37 6.03
CA GLU A 4 -6.07 12.21 4.82
C GLU A 4 -4.74 12.95 4.58
N ILE A 5 -3.76 12.81 5.48
CA ILE A 5 -2.47 13.50 5.37
C ILE A 5 -1.59 12.75 4.38
N GLN A 6 -1.63 13.13 3.11
CA GLN A 6 -0.91 12.42 2.06
C GLN A 6 0.56 12.87 2.02
N LEU A 7 1.48 11.92 1.76
CA LEU A 7 2.91 12.22 1.68
C LEU A 7 3.25 13.18 0.53
N GLY A 8 2.38 13.33 -0.48
CA GLY A 8 2.48 14.35 -1.53
C GLY A 8 3.91 14.55 -2.04
N ASP A 9 4.43 15.77 -1.84
CA ASP A 9 5.82 16.18 -2.08
C ASP A 9 6.60 16.44 -0.77
N ASN A 10 6.00 16.13 0.39
CA ASN A 10 6.54 16.48 1.69
C ASN A 10 7.48 15.41 2.24
N LYS A 11 8.50 15.90 2.94
CA LYS A 11 9.43 15.06 3.70
C LYS A 11 8.67 14.22 4.74
N PRO A 12 8.95 12.91 4.86
CA PRO A 12 8.31 12.06 5.86
C PRO A 12 8.50 12.55 7.31
N SER A 13 9.61 13.22 7.66
CA SER A 13 9.72 13.88 8.99
C SER A 13 8.65 14.96 9.20
N GLN A 14 8.30 15.70 8.15
CA GLN A 14 7.29 16.74 8.19
C GLN A 14 5.89 16.15 8.32
N LEU A 15 5.59 15.09 7.55
CA LEU A 15 4.36 14.31 7.71
C LEU A 15 4.16 13.86 9.16
N LEU A 16 5.21 13.31 9.77
CA LEU A 16 5.16 12.82 11.14
C LEU A 16 4.89 13.95 12.14
N ARG A 17 5.46 15.14 11.91
CA ARG A 17 5.22 16.34 12.74
C ARG A 17 3.78 16.84 12.62
N GLU A 18 3.21 16.82 11.42
CA GLU A 18 1.79 17.16 11.21
C GLU A 18 0.84 16.14 11.84
N MET A 19 1.12 14.85 11.68
CA MET A 19 0.38 13.77 12.33
C MET A 19 0.36 13.97 13.85
N ARG A 20 1.49 14.33 14.46
CA ARG A 20 1.58 14.61 15.90
C ARG A 20 0.82 15.88 16.30
N SER A 21 0.90 16.93 15.50
CA SER A 21 0.16 18.18 15.73
C SER A 21 -1.36 17.95 15.72
N LEU A 22 -1.86 17.18 14.76
CA LEU A 22 -3.28 16.85 14.59
C LEU A 22 -3.78 15.83 15.62
N ALA A 23 -2.93 14.89 16.01
CA ALA A 23 -3.26 13.89 17.02
C ALA A 23 -3.28 14.46 18.45
N GLY A 24 -2.53 15.55 18.68
CA GLY A 24 -2.37 16.14 20.00
C GLY A 24 -1.69 15.18 21.00
N THR A 25 -1.86 15.45 22.29
CA THR A 25 -1.25 14.66 23.39
C THR A 25 -2.00 13.38 23.74
N GLN A 26 -3.14 13.11 23.10
CA GLN A 26 -4.00 11.97 23.45
C GLN A 26 -3.61 10.67 22.72
N VAL A 27 -2.81 10.76 21.67
CA VAL A 27 -2.43 9.60 20.84
C VAL A 27 -1.06 9.10 21.25
N LYS A 28 -0.96 7.77 21.41
CA LYS A 28 0.29 7.07 21.75
C LYS A 28 1.25 7.05 20.56
N ASP A 29 2.54 7.12 20.86
CA ASP A 29 3.59 7.03 19.85
C ASP A 29 3.53 5.74 19.02
N ASP A 30 3.15 4.59 19.60
CA ASP A 30 2.96 3.33 18.86
C ASP A 30 1.88 3.41 17.77
N PHE A 31 0.79 4.14 18.05
CA PHE A 31 -0.27 4.31 17.06
C PHE A 31 0.19 5.24 15.94
N LEU A 32 0.86 6.35 16.29
CA LEU A 32 1.48 7.24 15.31
C LEU A 32 2.52 6.52 14.46
N ARG A 33 3.31 5.62 15.05
CA ARG A 33 4.28 4.78 14.36
C ARG A 33 3.61 3.92 13.31
N THR A 34 2.54 3.22 13.69
CA THR A 34 1.79 2.34 12.79
C THR A 34 1.16 3.13 11.64
N LEU A 35 0.56 4.27 11.94
CA LEU A 35 -0.07 5.13 10.93
C LEU A 35 0.99 5.72 9.98
N PHE A 36 2.11 6.16 10.51
CA PHE A 36 3.22 6.71 9.73
C PHE A 36 3.79 5.65 8.77
N LEU A 37 4.04 4.44 9.26
CA LEU A 37 4.48 3.32 8.41
C LEU A 37 3.48 3.02 7.29
N GLN A 38 2.17 3.10 7.55
CA GLN A 38 1.15 2.91 6.51
C GLN A 38 1.16 4.00 5.43
N HIS A 39 1.56 5.23 5.77
CA HIS A 39 1.69 6.33 4.81
C HIS A 39 2.99 6.29 4.00
N LEU A 40 3.99 5.52 4.43
CA LEU A 40 5.23 5.35 3.70
C LEU A 40 5.12 4.28 2.61
N PRO A 41 5.86 4.43 1.50
CA PRO A 41 5.98 3.39 0.49
C PRO A 41 6.68 2.15 1.06
N ALA A 42 6.41 1.00 0.44
CA ALA A 42 6.75 -0.32 0.97
C ALA A 42 8.26 -0.50 1.22
N ASN A 43 9.10 0.05 0.35
CA ASN A 43 10.56 0.02 0.46
C ASN A 43 11.04 0.69 1.77
N VAL A 44 10.51 1.86 2.10
CA VAL A 44 10.85 2.59 3.33
C VAL A 44 10.27 1.87 4.55
N ARG A 45 9.03 1.37 4.44
CA ARG A 45 8.34 0.66 5.53
C ARG A 45 9.10 -0.57 6.00
N VAL A 46 9.59 -1.41 5.08
CA VAL A 46 10.32 -2.64 5.43
C VAL A 46 11.59 -2.33 6.21
N ILE A 47 12.30 -1.27 5.83
CA ILE A 47 13.54 -0.85 6.50
C ILE A 47 13.23 -0.32 7.91
N LEU A 48 12.19 0.51 8.05
CA LEU A 48 11.85 1.14 9.32
C LEU A 48 11.07 0.21 10.27
N ALA A 49 10.36 -0.79 9.77
CA ALA A 49 9.57 -1.72 10.58
C ALA A 49 10.43 -2.49 11.59
N SER A 50 11.70 -2.75 11.26
CA SER A 50 12.65 -3.42 12.16
C SER A 50 13.35 -2.49 13.14
N SER A 51 13.22 -1.16 12.98
CA SER A 51 13.83 -0.21 13.91
C SER A 51 13.01 -0.11 15.19
N SER A 52 13.64 0.10 16.35
CA SER A 52 12.97 0.40 17.61
C SER A 52 13.21 1.85 18.06
N ASP A 53 13.58 2.72 17.11
CA ASP A 53 13.91 4.12 17.34
C ASP A 53 12.68 4.97 17.65
N THR A 54 12.92 6.15 18.21
CA THR A 54 11.91 7.17 18.46
C THR A 54 11.28 7.67 17.16
N LEU A 55 10.04 8.18 17.23
CA LEU A 55 9.33 8.72 16.06
C LEU A 55 10.14 9.78 15.31
N ASP A 56 10.85 10.65 16.04
CA ASP A 56 11.68 11.72 15.49
C ASP A 56 12.84 11.18 14.63
N LYS A 57 13.53 10.15 15.15
CA LYS A 57 14.60 9.45 14.43
C LYS A 57 14.05 8.66 13.25
N MET A 58 12.89 8.03 13.41
CA MET A 58 12.24 7.29 12.34
C MET A 58 11.85 8.20 11.17
N GLY A 59 11.35 9.42 11.45
CA GLY A 59 11.09 10.44 10.42
C GLY A 59 12.36 10.82 9.66
N THR A 60 13.45 11.09 10.39
CA THR A 60 14.76 11.42 9.79
C THR A 60 15.34 10.28 8.94
N MET A 61 15.19 9.03 9.39
CA MET A 61 15.63 7.87 8.61
C MET A 61 14.77 7.68 7.35
N ALA A 62 13.46 7.88 7.45
CA ALA A 62 12.56 7.85 6.30
C ALA A 62 12.98 8.86 5.23
N ASP A 63 13.35 10.09 5.62
CA ASP A 63 13.83 11.13 4.70
C ASP A 63 15.05 10.63 3.91
N LYS A 64 16.06 10.12 4.63
CA LYS A 64 17.29 9.62 4.02
C LYS A 64 17.02 8.46 3.06
N ILE A 65 16.16 7.52 3.44
CA ILE A 65 15.85 6.37 2.60
C ILE A 65 15.14 6.82 1.31
N LEU A 66 14.23 7.78 1.41
CA LEU A 66 13.54 8.38 0.26
C LEU A 66 14.48 9.17 -0.66
N GLU A 67 15.48 9.87 -0.10
CA GLU A 67 16.52 10.55 -0.88
C GLU A 67 17.39 9.59 -1.69
N ILE A 68 17.69 8.40 -1.13
CA ILE A 68 18.57 7.40 -1.77
C ILE A 68 17.82 6.56 -2.81
N SER A 69 16.50 6.41 -2.66
CA SER A 69 15.67 5.64 -3.58
C SER A 69 14.34 6.35 -3.81
N PRO A 70 14.30 7.30 -4.76
CA PRO A 70 13.05 7.91 -5.23
C PRO A 70 12.29 6.88 -6.07
N GLN A 71 11.72 5.86 -5.44
CA GLN A 71 10.75 5.00 -6.12
C GLN A 71 9.46 5.80 -6.29
N HIS A 72 9.10 6.02 -7.57
CA HIS A 72 7.86 6.60 -8.03
C HIS A 72 6.69 6.27 -7.10
N TYR A 73 6.05 7.30 -6.55
CA TYR A 73 4.82 7.19 -5.78
C TYR A 73 3.79 6.41 -6.59
N SER A 74 3.61 5.11 -6.32
CA SER A 74 2.45 4.40 -6.84
C SER A 74 1.26 4.88 -6.00
N VAL A 75 0.56 5.86 -6.55
CA VAL A 75 -0.66 6.43 -6.01
C VAL A 75 -1.68 5.31 -5.77
N ASN A 76 -1.93 4.99 -4.50
CA ASN A 76 -3.15 4.28 -4.13
C ASN A 76 -4.32 5.26 -4.28
N ASP A 77 -4.86 5.37 -5.50
CA ASP A 77 -6.16 6.00 -5.71
C ASP A 77 -7.24 5.09 -5.10
N VAL A 78 -7.69 5.43 -3.90
CA VAL A 78 -8.90 4.85 -3.32
C VAL A 78 -10.09 5.58 -3.93
N SER A 79 -10.43 5.23 -5.17
CA SER A 79 -11.74 5.55 -5.75
C SER A 79 -12.83 4.77 -5.01
N ARG A 80 -13.39 5.38 -3.96
CA ARG A 80 -14.60 4.88 -3.27
C ARG A 80 -15.85 5.62 -3.77
N SER A 81 -16.51 4.94 -4.71
CA SER A 81 -17.98 4.78 -4.90
C SER A 81 -18.88 5.98 -5.26
N GLY A 82 -19.67 5.81 -6.35
CA GLY A 82 -20.83 6.64 -6.69
C GLY A 82 -21.52 6.27 -8.02
N SER A 83 -22.40 5.26 -7.96
CA SER A 83 -23.42 4.76 -8.92
C SER A 83 -24.04 5.71 -9.97
N VAL A 84 -24.25 5.24 -11.23
CA VAL A 84 -25.55 5.11 -11.95
C VAL A 84 -25.42 4.16 -13.16
N THR A 85 -26.18 3.05 -13.19
CA THR A 85 -26.51 2.23 -14.39
C THR A 85 -27.70 2.86 -15.13
N PRO A 86 -27.84 2.83 -16.48
CA PRO A 86 -28.27 1.59 -17.15
C PRO A 86 -27.81 1.39 -18.62
N SER A 87 -28.05 0.15 -19.09
CA SER A 87 -28.35 -0.26 -20.47
C SER A 87 -27.22 -0.71 -21.44
N THR A 88 -27.30 -2.02 -21.74
CA THR A 88 -27.38 -2.61 -23.09
C THR A 88 -26.09 -3.21 -23.69
N ASN A 89 -25.96 -4.53 -23.46
CA ASN A 89 -25.71 -5.59 -24.47
C ASN A 89 -24.32 -6.28 -24.65
N HIS A 90 -24.24 -7.52 -24.13
CA HIS A 90 -23.45 -8.72 -24.57
C HIS A 90 -22.01 -8.94 -24.04
N PRO A 91 -21.47 -10.19 -24.03
CA PRO A 91 -21.56 -11.11 -22.90
C PRO A 91 -20.20 -11.51 -22.30
N ILE A 92 -20.29 -11.93 -21.04
CA ILE A 92 -19.29 -12.56 -20.16
C ILE A 92 -18.55 -13.77 -20.76
N THR A 93 -17.27 -13.96 -20.38
CA THR A 93 -16.66 -15.23 -19.89
C THR A 93 -15.24 -15.47 -20.43
N ALA A 94 -14.23 -15.37 -19.55
CA ALA A 94 -13.03 -16.22 -19.58
C ALA A 94 -12.30 -16.14 -18.23
N SER A 95 -12.97 -16.61 -17.15
CA SER A 95 -12.28 -16.94 -15.91
C SER A 95 -11.61 -18.30 -16.11
N ALA A 96 -10.29 -18.33 -16.17
CA ALA A 96 -9.51 -19.55 -16.26
C ALA A 96 -9.65 -20.33 -14.94
N HIS A 97 -10.56 -21.31 -14.92
CA HIS A 97 -10.76 -22.22 -13.79
C HIS A 97 -9.61 -23.24 -13.71
N PRO A 98 -9.06 -23.52 -12.51
CA PRO A 98 -7.93 -24.44 -12.31
C PRO A 98 -8.23 -25.89 -12.74
N VAL A 99 -9.51 -26.24 -12.93
CA VAL A 99 -9.94 -27.59 -13.35
C VAL A 99 -9.59 -27.89 -14.81
N ASP A 100 -9.56 -26.90 -15.71
CA ASP A 100 -9.23 -27.12 -17.14
C ASP A 100 -7.76 -27.54 -17.33
N ARG A 101 -6.86 -27.08 -16.44
CA ARG A 101 -5.45 -27.50 -16.44
C ARG A 101 -5.26 -28.98 -16.09
N ILE A 102 -6.13 -29.54 -15.25
CA ILE A 102 -6.04 -30.95 -14.84
C ILE A 102 -6.45 -31.85 -16.01
N SER A 103 -7.58 -31.55 -16.67
CA SER A 103 -8.05 -32.31 -17.82
C SER A 103 -7.06 -32.29 -18.99
N ARG A 104 -6.37 -31.16 -19.21
CA ARG A 104 -5.33 -31.06 -20.23
C ARG A 104 -4.08 -31.88 -19.91
N LEU A 105 -3.74 -32.09 -18.63
CA LEU A 105 -2.61 -32.93 -18.24
C LEU A 105 -2.91 -34.42 -18.45
N GLU A 106 -4.12 -34.88 -18.09
CA GLU A 106 -4.53 -36.28 -18.29
C GLU A 106 -4.54 -36.65 -19.79
N ALA A 107 -5.00 -35.73 -20.64
CA ALA A 107 -5.01 -35.93 -22.09
C ALA A 107 -3.60 -36.10 -22.71
N GLN A 108 -2.56 -35.50 -22.12
CA GLN A 108 -1.19 -35.63 -22.65
C GLN A 108 -0.50 -36.93 -22.23
N ILE A 109 -0.86 -37.49 -21.06
CA ILE A 109 -0.31 -38.79 -20.60
C ILE A 109 -0.81 -39.93 -21.49
N ALA A 110 -2.06 -39.87 -21.94
CA ALA A 110 -2.65 -40.88 -22.81
C ALA A 110 -2.03 -40.95 -24.22
N GLN A 111 -1.25 -39.95 -24.63
CA GLN A 111 -0.64 -39.89 -25.97
C GLN A 111 0.79 -40.45 -26.01
N ILE A 112 1.36 -40.83 -24.85
CA ILE A 112 2.74 -41.34 -24.71
C ILE A 112 2.76 -42.85 -24.42
N ALA A 113 1.60 -43.49 -24.23
CA ALA A 113 1.44 -44.94 -24.13
C ALA A 113 0.94 -45.54 -25.46
#